data_AF-A0A8T4YV98-F1
#
_entry.id   AF-A0A8T4YV98-F1
#
_cell.length_a   1.000
_cell.length_b   1.000
_cell.length_c   1.000
_cell.angle_alpha   90.00
_cell.angle_beta   90.00
_cell.angle_gamma   90.00
#
_symmetry.space_group_name_H-M   'P 1'
#
loop_
_entity.id
_entity.type
_entity.pdbx_description
1 polymer ?
#
loop_
_entity_poly.entity_id
_entity_poly.type
_entity_poly.pdbx_seq_one_letter_code
_entity_poly.pdbx_strand_id
1 'polypeptide(L)'
;MSQHKLTSIEIQCLQEAVTSDYKIAGIRLREGEYQYELSKAIASFQLEFYLPNVKDLIKKIHGEDKADDVQLIRKTQTVLKKMEKSGVTKILPKTKPWELQRYALSSFKFIDIEKNRVSFATDEQIKLAIEKIKSVVNQQNITMLRTNSVTLCILAFMTTICYIVMLWSIMQPTINPVIFAATFPLSILCSIMLGKVLSKTT
;
A
#
# COMPACT_ATOMS: atom_id res chain seq x y z
N MET A 1 12.98 -15.42 0.86
CA MET A 1 12.73 -14.00 0.55
C MET A 1 11.45 -13.58 1.26
N SER A 2 11.51 -12.65 2.22
CA SER A 2 10.31 -12.19 2.93
C SER A 2 9.42 -11.46 1.93
N GLN A 3 8.23 -12.00 1.64
CA GLN A 3 7.21 -11.28 0.88
C GLN A 3 6.88 -10.02 1.67
N HIS A 4 7.36 -8.86 1.19
CA HIS A 4 6.96 -7.58 1.73
C HIS A 4 5.45 -7.47 1.54
N LYS A 5 4.69 -7.43 2.63
CA LYS A 5 3.24 -7.32 2.55
C LYS A 5 2.90 -5.93 2.04
N LEU A 6 2.51 -5.85 0.77
CA LEU A 6 2.05 -4.61 0.16
C LEU A 6 0.87 -4.03 0.96
N THR A 7 0.94 -2.74 1.22
CA THR A 7 -0.16 -1.96 1.80
C THR A 7 -1.26 -1.75 0.75
N SER A 8 -2.47 -1.45 1.19
CA SER A 8 -3.61 -1.25 0.29
C SER A 8 -3.38 -0.12 -0.72
N ILE A 9 -2.66 0.94 -0.33
CA ILE A 9 -2.30 2.07 -1.21
C ILE A 9 -1.35 1.60 -2.32
N GLU A 10 -0.38 0.76 -1.98
CA GLU A 10 0.58 0.23 -2.94
C GLU A 10 -0.10 -0.71 -3.94
N ILE A 11 -1.01 -1.56 -3.44
CA ILE A 11 -1.80 -2.45 -4.30
C ILE A 11 -2.67 -1.65 -5.25
N GLN A 12 -3.35 -0.61 -4.76
CA GLN A 12 -4.14 0.29 -5.59
C GLN A 12 -3.25 0.96 -6.65
N CYS A 13 -2.07 1.45 -6.28
CA CYS A 13 -1.14 2.07 -7.22
C CYS A 13 -0.68 1.09 -8.31
N LEU A 14 -0.39 -0.16 -7.95
CA LEU A 14 -0.03 -1.21 -8.91
C LEU A 14 -1.21 -1.55 -9.81
N GLN A 15 -2.41 -1.71 -9.25
CA GLN A 15 -3.61 -2.01 -10.01
C GLN A 15 -3.90 -0.91 -11.03
N GLU A 16 -3.88 0.37 -10.60
CA GLU A 16 -4.06 1.52 -11.47
C GLU A 16 -3.02 1.54 -12.60
N ALA A 17 -1.75 1.27 -12.31
CA ALA A 17 -0.69 1.29 -13.33
C ALA A 17 -0.86 0.18 -14.37
N VAL A 18 -1.26 -1.02 -13.94
CA VAL A 18 -1.43 -2.19 -14.81
C VAL A 18 -2.73 -2.12 -15.62
N THR A 19 -3.80 -1.53 -15.08
CA THR A 19 -5.08 -1.37 -15.80
C THR A 19 -5.15 -0.09 -16.63
N SER A 20 -4.22 0.86 -16.43
CA SER A 20 -4.19 2.09 -17.21
C SER A 20 -3.81 1.78 -18.65
N ASP A 21 -4.60 2.34 -19.57
CA ASP A 21 -4.22 2.44 -20.97
C ASP A 21 -3.05 3.43 -21.17
N TYR A 22 -2.81 3.79 -22.42
CA TYR A 22 -1.82 4.78 -22.81
C TYR A 22 -2.06 6.12 -22.09
N LYS A 23 -1.11 6.55 -21.26
CA LYS A 23 -1.10 7.88 -20.65
C LYS A 23 -0.23 8.83 -21.44
N ILE A 24 -0.68 10.09 -21.56
CA ILE A 24 0.12 11.13 -22.19
C ILE A 24 1.23 11.54 -21.21
N ALA A 25 2.48 11.40 -21.64
CA ALA A 25 3.65 11.85 -20.92
C ALA A 25 4.03 13.26 -21.42
N GLY A 26 4.12 14.22 -20.51
CA GLY A 26 4.58 15.58 -20.85
C GLY A 26 6.09 15.69 -21.09
N ILE A 27 6.78 14.57 -21.32
CA ILE A 27 8.22 14.46 -21.51
C ILE A 27 8.52 13.45 -22.61
N ARG A 28 9.76 13.53 -23.11
CA ARG A 28 10.32 12.57 -24.03
C ARG A 28 10.76 11.29 -23.32
N LEU A 29 10.41 10.14 -23.88
CA LEU A 29 10.68 8.80 -23.35
C LEU A 29 11.28 7.93 -24.46
N ARG A 30 12.50 8.28 -24.89
CA ARG A 30 13.23 7.51 -25.91
C ARG A 30 14.35 6.66 -25.31
N GLU A 31 14.57 5.49 -25.91
CA GLU A 31 15.67 4.61 -25.52
C GLU A 31 17.02 5.33 -25.68
N GLY A 32 17.91 5.14 -24.69
CA GLY A 32 19.15 5.90 -24.55
C GLY A 32 19.04 7.19 -23.73
N GLU A 33 17.84 7.70 -23.46
CA GLU A 33 17.65 8.81 -22.54
C GLU A 33 17.51 8.35 -21.08
N TYR A 34 18.06 9.13 -20.15
CA TYR A 34 18.07 8.76 -18.73
C TYR A 34 16.66 8.57 -18.14
N GLN A 35 15.67 9.31 -18.63
CA GLN A 35 14.27 9.19 -18.20
C GLN A 35 13.66 7.85 -18.62
N TYR A 36 14.02 7.36 -19.81
CA TYR A 36 13.58 6.07 -20.31
C TYR A 36 14.19 4.94 -19.49
N GLU A 37 15.49 4.98 -19.22
CA GLU A 37 16.17 3.98 -18.37
C GLU A 37 15.58 3.93 -16.96
N LEU A 38 15.29 5.10 -16.37
CA LEU A 38 14.60 5.17 -15.08
C LEU A 38 13.20 4.54 -15.16
N SER A 39 12.45 4.82 -16.22
CA SER A 39 11.10 4.29 -16.39
C SER A 39 11.12 2.77 -16.55
N LYS A 40 12.04 2.26 -17.37
CA LYS A 40 12.27 0.83 -17.59
C LYS A 40 12.68 0.13 -16.29
N ALA A 41 13.56 0.74 -15.51
CA ALA A 41 13.93 0.23 -14.18
C ALA A 41 12.73 0.19 -13.23
N ILE A 42 11.95 1.27 -13.12
CA ILE A 42 10.75 1.31 -12.27
C ILE A 42 9.73 0.24 -12.71
N ALA A 43 9.47 0.12 -14.02
CA ALA A 43 8.56 -0.88 -14.57
C ALA A 43 8.95 -2.29 -14.16
N SER A 44 10.24 -2.63 -14.30
CA SER A 44 10.73 -3.96 -13.94
C SER A 44 10.52 -4.29 -12.45
N PHE A 45 10.73 -3.31 -11.55
CA PHE A 45 10.43 -3.49 -10.13
C PHE A 45 8.94 -3.64 -9.87
N GLN A 46 8.09 -2.86 -10.53
CA GLN A 46 6.63 -2.96 -10.36
C GLN A 46 6.07 -4.30 -10.83
N LEU A 47 6.62 -4.89 -11.90
CA LEU A 47 6.27 -6.25 -12.35
C LEU A 47 6.65 -7.32 -11.30
N GLU A 48 7.69 -7.07 -10.52
CA GLU A 48 8.11 -7.87 -9.36
C GLU A 48 7.35 -7.49 -8.07
N PHE A 49 6.31 -6.65 -8.16
CA PHE A 49 5.51 -6.19 -7.02
C PHE A 49 6.31 -5.39 -5.98
N TYR A 50 7.39 -4.74 -6.43
CA TYR A 50 8.24 -3.91 -5.61
C TYR A 50 8.20 -2.45 -6.08
N LEU A 51 8.15 -1.52 -5.13
CA LEU A 51 8.15 -0.08 -5.43
C LEU A 51 9.49 0.50 -4.97
N PRO A 52 10.40 0.79 -5.91
CA PRO A 52 11.78 1.09 -5.61
C PRO A 52 11.95 2.50 -5.05
N ASN A 53 13.00 2.68 -4.25
CA ASN A 53 13.54 3.97 -3.90
C ASN A 53 14.65 4.39 -4.88
N VAL A 54 15.18 5.61 -4.74
CA VAL A 54 16.22 6.15 -5.62
C VAL A 54 17.49 5.29 -5.64
N LYS A 55 17.91 4.76 -4.49
CA LYS A 55 19.10 3.90 -4.41
C LYS A 55 18.87 2.59 -5.16
N ASP A 56 17.69 1.99 -5.05
CA ASP A 56 17.38 0.74 -5.77
C ASP A 56 17.44 0.96 -7.29
N LEU A 57 16.94 2.11 -7.77
CA LEU A 57 17.04 2.50 -9.17
C LEU A 57 18.48 2.69 -9.63
N ILE A 58 19.30 3.38 -8.83
CA ILE A 58 20.71 3.59 -9.15
C ILE A 58 21.47 2.25 -9.13
N LYS A 59 21.21 1.38 -8.15
CA LYS A 59 21.79 0.02 -8.10
C LYS A 59 21.49 -0.76 -9.37
N LYS A 60 20.24 -0.71 -9.85
CA LYS A 60 19.81 -1.45 -11.04
C LYS A 60 20.40 -0.90 -12.34
N ILE A 61 20.54 0.43 -12.46
CA ILE A 61 20.99 1.08 -13.72
C ILE A 61 22.51 1.21 -13.78
N HIS A 62 23.17 1.48 -12.65
CA HIS A 62 24.58 1.87 -12.59
C HIS A 62 25.47 0.94 -11.76
N GLY A 63 24.91 -0.08 -11.11
CA GLY A 63 25.63 -1.00 -10.23
C GLY A 63 25.64 -0.56 -8.77
N GLU A 64 26.05 -1.48 -7.89
CA GLU A 64 25.97 -1.29 -6.44
C GLU A 64 26.91 -0.19 -5.93
N ASP A 65 28.09 -0.07 -6.54
CA ASP A 65 29.15 0.89 -6.16
C ASP A 65 28.72 2.36 -6.28
N LYS A 66 27.75 2.64 -7.16
CA LYS A 66 27.27 4.00 -7.45
C LYS A 66 26.02 4.38 -6.66
N ALA A 67 25.46 3.45 -5.88
CA ALA A 67 24.22 3.66 -5.15
C ALA A 67 24.33 4.69 -4.02
N ASP A 68 25.54 4.90 -3.50
CA ASP A 68 25.81 5.86 -2.42
C ASP A 68 26.39 7.19 -2.92
N ASP A 69 26.53 7.37 -4.23
CA ASP A 69 26.94 8.64 -4.83
C ASP A 69 25.83 9.69 -4.65
N VAL A 70 26.10 10.67 -3.78
CA VAL A 70 25.19 11.76 -3.43
C VAL A 70 24.83 12.62 -4.66
N GLN A 71 25.76 12.82 -5.59
CA GLN A 71 25.52 13.63 -6.78
C GLN A 71 24.58 12.90 -7.74
N LEU A 72 24.76 11.59 -7.92
CA LEU A 72 23.85 10.77 -8.71
C LEU A 72 22.46 10.73 -8.07
N ILE A 73 22.35 10.48 -6.76
CA ILE A 73 21.07 10.48 -6.04
C ILE A 73 20.29 11.78 -6.29
N ARG A 74 20.94 12.94 -6.14
CA ARG A 74 20.30 14.25 -6.35
C ARG A 74 19.86 14.45 -7.80
N LYS A 75 20.68 14.04 -8.76
CA LYS A 75 20.36 14.12 -10.20
C LYS A 75 19.16 13.23 -10.52
N THR A 76 19.15 11.98 -10.05
CA THR A 76 18.05 11.03 -10.23
C THR A 76 16.76 11.56 -9.60
N GLN A 77 16.81 12.07 -8.37
CA GLN A 77 15.64 12.67 -7.71
C GLN A 77 15.06 13.86 -8.50
N THR A 78 15.94 14.71 -9.04
CA THR A 78 15.51 15.87 -9.84
C THR A 78 14.80 15.43 -11.11
N VAL A 79 15.33 14.41 -11.78
CA VAL A 79 14.71 13.84 -12.99
C VAL A 79 13.38 13.17 -12.65
N LEU A 80 13.32 12.35 -11.60
CA LEU A 80 12.08 11.71 -11.15
C LEU A 80 11.01 12.75 -10.78
N LYS A 81 11.39 13.86 -10.14
CA LYS A 81 10.46 14.96 -9.84
C LYS A 81 9.93 15.63 -11.11
N LYS A 82 10.74 15.75 -12.16
CA LYS A 82 10.26 16.22 -13.47
C LYS A 82 9.30 15.20 -14.10
N MET A 83 9.63 13.91 -14.02
CA MET A 83 8.79 12.84 -14.56
C MET A 83 7.44 12.73 -13.86
N GLU A 84 7.39 13.01 -12.56
CA GLU A 84 6.15 13.08 -11.78
C GLU A 84 5.25 14.23 -12.25
N LYS A 85 5.81 15.44 -12.39
CA LYS A 85 5.08 16.59 -12.95
C LYS A 85 4.53 16.35 -14.36
N SER A 86 5.23 15.54 -15.15
CA SER A 86 4.84 15.18 -16.50
C SER A 86 3.92 13.95 -16.57
N GLY A 87 3.45 13.43 -15.43
CA GLY A 87 2.47 12.37 -15.35
C GLY A 87 3.01 10.94 -15.57
N VAL A 88 4.33 10.76 -15.63
CA VAL A 88 4.97 9.45 -15.91
C VAL A 88 5.14 8.63 -14.63
N THR A 89 5.64 9.27 -13.56
CA THR A 89 5.86 8.60 -12.27
C THR A 89 4.91 9.12 -11.21
N LYS A 90 4.62 8.29 -10.21
CA LYS A 90 3.96 8.69 -8.97
C LYS A 90 4.95 8.59 -7.82
N ILE A 91 4.96 9.62 -6.99
CA ILE A 91 5.71 9.64 -5.74
C ILE A 91 4.84 8.97 -4.66
N LEU A 92 5.38 7.94 -4.02
CA LEU A 92 4.71 7.19 -2.96
C LEU A 92 5.23 7.58 -1.59
N PRO A 93 4.40 7.50 -0.53
CA PRO A 93 4.84 7.80 0.83
C PRO A 93 5.99 6.88 1.24
N LYS A 94 6.86 7.41 2.10
CA LYS A 94 7.97 6.65 2.67
C LYS A 94 7.42 5.64 3.67
N THR A 95 8.06 4.48 3.75
CA THR A 95 7.72 3.49 4.78
C THR A 95 8.20 3.96 6.15
N LYS A 96 9.39 4.57 6.21
CA LYS A 96 9.93 5.21 7.43
C LYS A 96 10.38 6.66 7.17
N PRO A 97 10.35 7.56 8.17
CA PRO A 97 10.71 8.97 7.98
C PRO A 97 12.11 9.20 7.39
N TRP A 98 13.07 8.38 7.80
CA TRP A 98 14.48 8.44 7.39
C TRP A 98 14.80 7.72 6.07
N GLU A 99 13.81 7.05 5.46
CA GLU A 99 14.01 6.39 4.17
C GLU A 99 13.89 7.37 3.00
N LEU A 100 14.42 6.94 1.85
CA LEU A 100 14.27 7.67 0.61
C LEU A 100 12.85 7.53 0.06
N GLN A 101 12.44 8.50 -0.75
CA GLN A 101 11.15 8.46 -1.42
C GLN A 101 11.07 7.25 -2.35
N ARG A 102 9.87 6.68 -2.46
CA ARG A 102 9.57 5.55 -3.34
C ARG A 102 8.81 6.02 -4.58
N TYR A 103 9.00 5.31 -5.67
CA TYR A 103 8.50 5.68 -6.98
C TYR A 103 7.77 4.52 -7.64
N ALA A 104 6.76 4.87 -8.41
CA ALA A 104 5.96 3.96 -9.22
C ALA A 104 5.73 4.60 -10.60
N LEU A 105 5.56 3.81 -11.65
CA LEU A 105 4.96 4.33 -12.87
C LEU A 105 3.46 4.53 -12.69
N SER A 106 2.94 5.54 -13.38
CA SER A 106 1.51 5.81 -13.44
C SER A 106 0.76 4.90 -14.44
N SER A 107 1.47 4.35 -15.42
CA SER A 107 1.02 3.36 -16.42
C SER A 107 2.24 2.60 -16.94
N PHE A 108 2.05 1.42 -17.55
CA PHE A 108 3.11 0.75 -18.30
C PHE A 108 3.19 1.21 -19.76
N LYS A 109 2.17 1.94 -20.23
CA LYS A 109 2.00 2.39 -21.61
C LYS A 109 1.88 3.91 -21.64
N PHE A 110 2.72 4.55 -22.43
CA PHE A 110 2.76 6.01 -22.57
C PHE A 110 2.73 6.47 -24.02
N ILE A 111 2.20 7.67 -24.22
CA ILE A 111 2.36 8.46 -25.43
C ILE A 111 3.28 9.62 -25.06
N ASP A 112 4.48 9.62 -25.62
CA ASP A 112 5.48 10.68 -25.49
C ASP A 112 4.93 12.05 -25.98
N ILE A 113 5.56 13.16 -25.58
CA ILE A 113 5.30 14.51 -26.13
C ILE A 113 5.38 14.55 -27.66
N GLU A 114 6.21 13.70 -28.27
CA GLU A 114 6.32 13.54 -29.74
C GLU A 114 5.28 12.58 -30.34
N LYS A 115 4.29 12.14 -29.55
CA LYS A 115 3.23 11.18 -29.91
C LYS A 115 3.72 9.75 -30.20
N ASN A 116 4.94 9.42 -29.80
CA ASN A 116 5.47 8.07 -29.89
C ASN A 116 4.85 7.18 -28.81
N ARG A 117 4.43 5.96 -29.18
CA ARG A 117 3.93 4.97 -28.24
C ARG A 117 5.10 4.23 -27.61
N VAL A 118 5.18 4.28 -26.28
CA VAL A 118 6.23 3.64 -25.50
C VAL A 118 5.57 2.66 -24.53
N SER A 119 5.99 1.40 -24.58
CA SER A 119 5.54 0.37 -23.63
C SER A 119 6.73 -0.17 -22.85
N PHE A 120 6.61 -0.22 -21.53
CA PHE A 120 7.65 -0.73 -20.64
C PHE A 120 7.40 -2.18 -20.19
N ALA A 121 6.25 -2.77 -20.58
CA ALA A 121 5.91 -4.17 -20.33
C ALA A 121 5.16 -4.75 -21.54
N THR A 122 5.25 -6.07 -21.72
CA THR A 122 4.43 -6.78 -22.70
C THR A 122 3.01 -6.99 -22.17
N ASP A 123 2.05 -7.15 -23.07
CA ASP A 123 0.65 -7.43 -22.66
C ASP A 123 0.53 -8.72 -21.84
N GLU A 124 1.39 -9.70 -22.10
CA GLU A 124 1.48 -10.94 -21.31
C GLU A 124 1.99 -10.67 -19.89
N GLN A 125 3.05 -9.87 -19.72
CA GLN A 125 3.57 -9.48 -18.42
C GLN A 125 2.55 -8.69 -17.60
N ILE A 126 1.84 -7.78 -18.25
CA ILE A 126 0.74 -7.01 -17.66
C ILE A 126 -0.35 -7.96 -17.18
N LYS A 127 -0.81 -8.90 -18.03
CA LYS A 127 -1.85 -9.87 -17.66
C LYS A 127 -1.44 -10.74 -16.47
N LEU A 128 -0.21 -11.25 -16.47
CA LEU A 128 0.35 -12.01 -15.35
C LEU A 128 0.42 -11.17 -14.07
N ALA A 129 0.77 -9.89 -14.17
CA ALA A 129 0.75 -8.98 -13.03
C ALA A 129 -0.68 -8.76 -12.51
N ILE A 130 -1.69 -8.58 -13.38
CA ILE A 130 -3.10 -8.47 -12.95
C ILE A 130 -3.54 -9.70 -12.14
N GLU A 131 -3.27 -10.90 -12.65
CA GLU A 131 -3.67 -12.16 -11.99
C GLU A 131 -3.01 -12.31 -10.62
N LYS A 132 -1.72 -11.98 -10.52
CA LYS A 132 -0.98 -11.96 -9.25
C LYS A 132 -1.49 -10.87 -8.29
N ILE A 133 -1.83 -9.66 -8.76
CA ILE A 133 -2.43 -8.61 -7.92
C ILE A 133 -3.77 -9.13 -7.35
N LYS A 134 -4.62 -9.72 -8.18
CA LYS A 134 -5.92 -10.26 -7.76
C LYS A 134 -5.79 -11.33 -6.68
N SER A 135 -4.82 -12.24 -6.81
CA SER A 135 -4.60 -13.27 -5.79
C SER A 135 -4.14 -12.69 -4.45
N VAL A 136 -3.24 -11.69 -4.47
CA VAL A 136 -2.79 -10.96 -3.27
C VAL A 136 -3.94 -10.22 -2.60
N VAL A 137 -4.78 -9.53 -3.38
CA VAL A 137 -5.98 -8.83 -2.87
C VAL A 137 -6.95 -9.80 -2.22
N ASN A 138 -7.27 -10.91 -2.89
CA ASN A 138 -8.18 -11.92 -2.35
C ASN A 138 -7.64 -12.51 -1.04
N GLN A 139 -6.35 -12.81 -0.97
CA GLN A 139 -5.73 -13.33 0.25
C GLN A 139 -5.76 -12.31 1.41
N GLN A 140 -5.53 -11.02 1.12
CA GLN A 140 -5.66 -9.96 2.12
C GLN A 140 -7.10 -9.81 2.62
N ASN A 141 -8.08 -9.84 1.72
CA ASN A 141 -9.49 -9.76 2.06
C ASN A 141 -9.92 -10.93 2.96
N ILE A 142 -9.53 -12.16 2.62
CA ILE A 142 -9.80 -13.35 3.44
C ILE A 142 -9.17 -13.22 4.83
N THR A 143 -7.93 -12.73 4.90
CA THR A 143 -7.22 -12.54 6.17
C THR A 143 -7.90 -11.46 7.03
N MET A 144 -8.30 -10.34 6.42
CA MET A 144 -9.00 -9.24 7.09
C MET A 144 -10.37 -9.71 7.61
N LEU A 145 -11.14 -10.42 6.79
CA LEU A 145 -12.46 -10.95 7.18
C LEU A 145 -12.33 -11.92 8.37
N ARG A 146 -11.34 -12.81 8.35
CA ARG A 146 -11.04 -13.72 9.46
C ARG A 146 -10.65 -12.98 10.74
N THR A 147 -9.79 -11.97 10.63
CA THR A 147 -9.33 -11.18 11.78
C THR A 147 -10.48 -10.38 12.39
N ASN A 148 -11.32 -9.78 11.54
CA ASN A 148 -12.52 -9.06 11.96
C ASN A 148 -13.51 -10.02 12.64
N SER A 149 -13.74 -11.22 12.09
CA SER A 149 -14.62 -12.23 12.70
C SER A 149 -14.14 -12.65 14.10
N VAL A 150 -12.84 -12.92 14.28
CA VAL A 150 -12.28 -13.26 15.60
C VAL A 150 -12.41 -12.09 16.58
N THR A 151 -12.10 -10.87 16.12
CA THR A 151 -12.20 -9.65 16.95
C THR A 151 -13.65 -9.38 17.36
N LEU A 152 -14.60 -9.59 16.44
CA LEU A 152 -16.04 -9.45 16.68
C LEU A 152 -16.51 -10.48 17.71
N CYS A 153 -16.09 -11.74 17.60
CA CYS A 153 -16.36 -12.76 18.62
C CYS A 153 -15.82 -12.34 20.00
N ILE A 154 -14.55 -11.94 20.10
CA ILE A 154 -13.94 -11.52 21.37
C ILE A 154 -14.68 -10.34 21.99
N LEU A 155 -14.96 -9.30 21.19
CA LEU A 155 -15.70 -8.11 21.66
C LEU A 155 -17.12 -8.47 22.11
N ALA A 156 -17.82 -9.35 21.38
CA ALA A 156 -19.15 -9.83 21.77
C ALA A 156 -19.09 -10.57 23.11
N PHE A 157 -18.14 -11.51 23.28
CA PHE A 157 -17.95 -12.24 24.54
C PHE A 157 -17.63 -11.29 25.71
N MET A 158 -16.73 -10.33 25.51
CA MET A 158 -16.37 -9.35 26.56
C MET A 158 -17.57 -8.50 26.97
N THR A 159 -18.38 -8.04 26.02
CA THR A 159 -19.60 -7.29 26.31
C THR A 159 -20.61 -8.15 27.07
N THR A 160 -20.82 -9.40 26.67
CA THR A 160 -21.72 -10.33 27.36
C THR A 160 -21.26 -10.60 28.80
N ILE A 161 -19.96 -10.85 29.03
CA ILE A 161 -19.41 -11.08 30.37
C ILE A 161 -19.56 -9.82 31.23
N CYS A 162 -19.23 -8.64 30.72
CA CYS A 162 -19.40 -7.38 31.45
C CYS A 162 -20.87 -7.15 31.84
N TYR A 163 -21.81 -7.47 30.95
CA TYR A 163 -23.23 -7.35 31.22
C TYR A 163 -23.71 -8.32 32.30
N ILE A 164 -23.26 -9.58 32.27
CA ILE A 164 -23.56 -10.58 33.30
C ILE A 164 -23.03 -10.13 34.66
N VAL A 165 -21.79 -9.63 34.73
CA VAL A 165 -21.17 -9.14 35.97
C VAL A 165 -21.91 -7.91 36.51
N MET A 166 -22.36 -7.00 35.63
CA MET A 166 -23.17 -5.84 36.04
C MET A 166 -24.51 -6.27 36.63
N LEU A 167 -25.26 -7.16 35.96
CA LEU A 167 -26.52 -7.69 36.47
C LEU A 167 -26.33 -8.40 37.81
N TRP A 168 -25.28 -9.23 37.92
CA TRP A 168 -24.95 -9.92 39.15
C TRP A 168 -24.65 -8.94 40.30
N SER A 169 -23.89 -7.87 40.03
CA SER A 169 -23.55 -6.85 41.03
C SER A 169 -24.77 -6.06 41.52
N ILE A 170 -25.81 -5.89 40.69
CA ILE A 170 -27.06 -5.23 41.07
C ILE A 170 -27.95 -6.16 41.92
N MET A 171 -27.92 -7.47 41.66
CA MET A 171 -28.71 -8.45 42.40
C MET A 171 -28.19 -8.72 43.82
N GLN A 172 -26.97 -8.28 44.16
CA GLN A 172 -26.44 -8.44 45.51
C GLN A 172 -27.12 -7.49 46.51
N PRO A 173 -27.38 -7.93 47.76
CA PRO A 173 -28.00 -7.10 48.81
C PRO A 173 -27.20 -5.84 49.15
N THR A 174 -25.89 -5.86 48.87
CA THR A 174 -25.00 -4.71 48.94
C THR A 174 -24.24 -4.62 47.62
N ILE A 175 -24.47 -3.54 46.88
CA ILE A 175 -23.77 -3.28 45.62
C ILE A 175 -22.30 -3.02 45.93
N ASN A 176 -21.38 -3.74 45.28
CA ASN A 176 -19.96 -3.41 45.34
C ASN A 176 -19.66 -2.28 44.32
N PRO A 177 -19.50 -1.02 44.77
CA PRO A 177 -19.37 0.13 43.86
C PRO A 177 -18.11 0.06 43.01
N VAL A 178 -17.06 -0.61 43.48
CA VAL A 178 -15.78 -0.73 42.74
C VAL A 178 -15.95 -1.61 41.50
N ILE A 179 -16.65 -2.74 41.64
CA ILE A 179 -16.90 -3.65 40.52
C ILE A 179 -17.83 -2.98 39.50
N PHE A 180 -18.91 -2.37 39.98
CA PHE A 180 -19.88 -1.69 39.12
C PHE A 180 -19.26 -0.52 38.33
N ALA A 181 -18.48 0.33 39.01
CA ALA A 181 -17.82 1.48 38.38
C ALA A 181 -16.76 1.08 37.35
N ALA A 182 -16.16 -0.11 37.46
CA ALA A 182 -15.20 -0.63 36.49
C ALA A 182 -15.88 -1.29 35.28
N THR A 183 -16.92 -2.10 35.51
CA THR A 183 -17.57 -2.87 34.43
C THR A 183 -18.45 -2.03 33.53
N PHE A 184 -19.07 -0.97 34.05
CA PHE A 184 -19.96 -0.10 33.28
C PHE A 184 -19.27 0.66 32.12
N PRO A 185 -18.20 1.45 32.35
CA PRO A 185 -17.51 2.15 31.27
C PRO A 185 -16.84 1.18 30.29
N LEU A 186 -16.33 0.04 30.79
CA LEU A 186 -15.73 -1.00 29.95
C LEU A 186 -16.75 -1.61 29.00
N SER A 187 -17.97 -1.91 29.47
CA SER A 187 -19.05 -2.41 28.63
C SER A 187 -19.46 -1.40 27.55
N ILE A 188 -19.51 -0.10 27.87
CA ILE A 188 -19.83 0.95 26.90
C ILE A 188 -18.75 1.01 25.82
N LEU A 189 -17.47 1.01 26.22
CA LEU A 189 -16.34 1.00 25.31
C LEU A 189 -16.35 -0.22 24.38
N CYS A 190 -16.57 -1.42 24.92
CA CYS A 190 -16.66 -2.66 24.14
C CYS A 190 -17.83 -2.63 23.15
N SER A 191 -19.01 -2.13 23.55
CA SER A 191 -20.17 -1.97 22.66
C SER A 191 -19.92 -0.97 21.53
N ILE A 192 -19.30 0.17 21.83
CA ILE A 192 -18.94 1.17 20.80
C ILE A 192 -17.92 0.60 19.81
N MET A 193 -16.89 -0.11 20.32
CA MET A 193 -15.89 -0.75 19.47
C MET A 193 -16.50 -1.86 18.61
N LEU A 194 -17.39 -2.67 19.17
CA LEU A 194 -18.12 -3.71 18.45
C LEU A 194 -18.95 -3.11 17.30
N GLY A 195 -19.73 -2.06 17.57
CA GLY A 195 -20.50 -1.35 16.55
C GLY A 195 -19.63 -0.77 15.43
N LYS A 196 -18.46 -0.22 15.76
CA LYS A 196 -17.49 0.28 14.78
C LYS A 196 -16.88 -0.83 13.91
N VAL A 197 -16.63 -2.01 14.46
CA VAL A 197 -16.12 -3.15 13.68
C VAL A 197 -17.20 -3.70 12.75
N LEU A 198 -18.43 -3.86 13.25
CA LEU A 198 -19.60 -4.29 12.46
C LEU A 198 -19.84 -3.38 11.25
N SER A 199 -19.84 -2.06 11.48
CA SER A 199 -20.03 -1.06 10.41
C SER A 199 -18.93 -1.07 9.34
N LYS A 200 -17.76 -1.65 9.61
CA LYS A 200 -16.68 -1.80 8.61
C LYS A 200 -16.74 -3.12 7.85
N THR A 201 -17.55 -4.06 8.30
CA THR A 201 -17.70 -5.41 7.72
C THR A 201 -18.97 -5.61 6.91
N THR A 202 -20.03 -4.83 7.16
CA THR A 202 -21.25 -4.70 6.33
C THR A 202 -21.10 -3.58 5.32
#